data_AF-A0A519HSL0-F1
#
_entry.id   AF-A0A519HSL0-F1
#
_cell.length_a   1.000
_cell.length_b   1.000
_cell.length_c   1.000
_cell.angle_alpha   90.00
_cell.angle_beta   90.00
_cell.angle_gamma   90.00
#
_symmetry.space_group_name_H-M   'P 1'
#
loop_
_entity.id
_entity.type
_entity.pdbx_description
1 polymer ?
#
loop_
_entity_poly.entity_id
_entity_poly.type
_entity_poly.pdbx_seq_one_letter_code
_entity_poly.pdbx_strand_id
1 'polypeptide(L)'
;MKIRKELWFGFVLMALIVAGTAFVLISAEQVTRGHLGLMMLALVVVAIMLGFPTAFTLMGMGMLFTWLAYDFDTGKTLTLMVQSAFKVMGNDVLISIPLFVFMGYLVERANLIEKLFKSLHLAMARVPGSLAVATIFTCAVFATATGIVGAVVTLMGLLALPQMLKGGYDVRISAGAITAGGCLGILIPPSVMLIVYGATAGVSVVQLYAGAFFPGLMLAGLYVVYVVVLAKLKPALMPPLSAEARHVTLPPLAERLSGGRKRAALPTLFGALGREPHKGPVLRQLGVALLPVALVLLVAGIGWLHAHNPRAAEVPSADAPQVMGSEAAPPSSEGGLAEPPPEAPADGGLAEPPTEAASAESGVAEPPVSEPVAEPAPAPAAIAEPAET
;
A
#
# COMPACT_ATOMS: atom_id res chain seq x y z
N MET A 1 27.26 31.85 15.21
CA MET A 1 27.07 30.55 14.53
C MET A 1 26.67 30.79 13.08
N LYS A 2 27.38 30.24 12.09
CA LYS A 2 26.92 30.30 10.68
C LYS A 2 25.80 29.27 10.50
N ILE A 3 24.59 29.72 10.18
CA ILE A 3 23.47 28.84 9.85
C ILE A 3 23.82 28.06 8.58
N ARG A 4 23.58 26.74 8.56
CA ARG A 4 23.81 25.89 7.39
C ARG A 4 22.88 26.34 6.25
N LYS A 5 23.39 26.36 5.00
CA LYS A 5 22.62 26.79 3.81
C LYS A 5 21.29 26.02 3.66
N GLU A 6 21.29 24.75 4.07
CA GLU A 6 20.12 23.86 4.05
C GLU A 6 19.00 24.35 4.97
N LEU A 7 19.33 24.89 6.14
CA LEU A 7 18.35 25.47 7.08
C LEU A 7 17.77 26.78 6.54
N TRP A 8 18.59 27.55 5.82
CA TRP A 8 18.17 28.78 5.18
C TRP A 8 17.07 28.54 4.15
N PHE A 9 17.15 27.46 3.38
CA PHE A 9 16.08 27.06 2.46
C PHE A 9 14.75 26.81 3.19
N GLY A 10 14.78 26.07 4.29
CA GLY A 10 13.58 25.77 5.09
C GLY A 10 12.94 27.04 5.66
N PHE A 11 13.73 27.93 6.26
CA PHE A 11 13.22 29.19 6.81
C PHE A 11 12.67 30.13 5.74
N VAL A 12 13.32 30.22 4.57
CA VAL A 12 12.82 31.02 3.45
C VAL A 12 11.48 30.48 2.96
N LEU A 13 11.35 29.16 2.78
CA LEU A 13 10.09 28.55 2.35
C LEU A 13 8.97 28.79 3.38
N MET A 14 9.25 28.64 4.67
CA MET A 14 8.29 28.97 5.73
C MET A 14 7.88 30.44 5.70
N ALA A 15 8.84 31.36 5.54
CA ALA A 15 8.56 32.79 5.44
C ALA A 15 7.70 33.11 4.22
N LEU A 16 7.94 32.47 3.07
CA LEU A 16 7.13 32.61 1.87
C LEU A 16 5.70 32.11 2.09
N ILE A 17 5.51 30.97 2.75
CA ILE A 17 4.18 30.43 3.06
C ILE A 17 3.42 31.40 3.98
N VAL A 18 4.05 31.89 5.05
CA VAL A 18 3.43 32.82 5.99
C VAL A 18 3.13 34.16 5.33
N ALA A 19 4.08 34.72 4.58
CA ALA A 19 3.90 35.98 3.87
C ALA A 19 2.82 35.88 2.79
N GLY A 20 2.79 34.78 2.02
CA GLY A 20 1.74 34.54 1.03
C GLY A 20 0.36 34.43 1.67
N THR A 21 0.26 33.74 2.80
CA THR A 21 -1.00 33.62 3.55
C THR A 21 -1.44 34.96 4.14
N ALA A 22 -0.52 35.73 4.71
CA ALA A 22 -0.79 37.07 5.24
C ALA A 22 -1.20 38.05 4.14
N PHE A 23 -0.55 37.98 2.97
CA PHE A 23 -0.93 38.78 1.81
C PHE A 23 -2.35 38.48 1.35
N VAL A 24 -2.74 37.20 1.28
CA VAL A 24 -4.10 36.79 0.92
C VAL A 24 -5.13 37.30 1.95
N LEU A 25 -4.80 37.25 3.25
CA LEU A 25 -5.68 37.74 4.32
C LEU A 25 -5.83 39.27 4.32
N ILE A 26 -4.73 40.00 4.11
CA ILE A 26 -4.74 41.48 4.11
C ILE A 26 -5.40 42.03 2.83
N SER A 27 -5.26 41.32 1.71
CA SER A 27 -5.86 41.72 0.43
C SER A 27 -7.37 41.43 0.36
N ALA A 28 -7.90 40.62 1.27
CA ALA A 28 -9.32 40.27 1.30
C ALA A 28 -10.12 41.31 2.11
N GLU A 29 -11.16 41.90 1.48
CA GLU A 29 -12.05 42.85 2.17
C GLU A 29 -12.89 42.18 3.27
N GLN A 30 -13.19 40.88 3.16
CA GLN A 30 -13.89 40.10 4.16
C GLN A 30 -13.24 38.72 4.35
N VAL A 31 -12.94 38.36 5.60
CA VAL A 31 -12.39 37.05 5.95
C VAL A 31 -13.50 36.01 5.94
N THR A 32 -13.59 35.25 4.86
CA THR A 32 -14.53 34.12 4.76
C THR A 32 -13.94 32.84 5.35
N ARG A 33 -14.78 31.81 5.58
CA ARG A 33 -14.35 30.48 6.06
C ARG A 33 -13.28 29.82 5.17
N GLY A 34 -13.28 30.12 3.86
CA GLY A 34 -12.25 29.64 2.93
C GLY A 34 -10.85 30.20 3.27
N HIS A 35 -10.77 31.47 3.66
CA HIS A 35 -9.51 32.10 4.08
C HIS A 35 -8.98 31.48 5.37
N LEU A 36 -9.86 31.16 6.32
CA LEU A 36 -9.50 30.40 7.53
C LEU A 36 -8.95 29.01 7.17
N GLY A 37 -9.58 28.30 6.23
CA GLY A 37 -9.09 27.00 5.75
C GLY A 37 -7.69 27.08 5.10
N LEU A 38 -7.44 28.09 4.27
CA LEU A 38 -6.13 28.34 3.67
C LEU A 38 -5.07 28.69 4.72
N MET A 39 -5.43 29.50 5.71
CA MET A 39 -4.56 29.83 6.83
C MET A 39 -4.25 28.61 7.68
N MET A 40 -5.23 27.75 7.94
CA MET A 40 -5.04 26.47 8.63
C MET A 40 -4.02 25.60 7.88
N LEU A 41 -4.21 25.44 6.56
CA LEU A 41 -3.33 24.63 5.71
C LEU A 41 -1.89 25.17 5.73
N ALA A 42 -1.72 26.48 5.55
CA ALA A 42 -0.41 27.13 5.59
C ALA A 42 0.30 26.93 6.93
N LEU A 43 -0.40 27.16 8.04
CA LEU A 43 0.16 27.00 9.38
C LEU A 43 0.44 25.54 9.73
N VAL A 44 -0.36 24.59 9.25
CA VAL A 44 -0.06 23.15 9.38
C VAL A 44 1.25 22.82 8.68
N VAL A 45 1.45 23.27 7.43
CA VAL A 45 2.70 23.04 6.69
C VAL A 45 3.90 23.63 7.43
N VAL A 46 3.77 24.87 7.93
CA VAL A 46 4.80 25.54 8.72
C VAL A 46 5.11 24.74 9.99
N ALA A 47 4.10 24.34 10.76
CA ALA A 47 4.29 23.57 12.00
C ALA A 47 4.98 22.22 11.76
N ILE A 48 4.65 21.54 10.65
CA ILE A 48 5.32 20.29 10.23
C ILE A 48 6.79 20.57 9.87
N MET A 49 7.09 21.68 9.18
CA MET A 49 8.46 22.08 8.86
C MET A 49 9.30 22.45 10.09
N LEU A 50 8.69 22.99 11.15
CA LEU A 50 9.35 23.17 12.45
C LEU A 50 9.67 21.84 13.14
N GLY A 51 9.12 20.72 12.66
CA GLY A 51 9.32 19.39 13.25
C GLY A 51 8.41 19.09 14.43
N PHE A 52 7.31 19.85 14.61
CA PHE A 52 6.33 19.50 15.63
C PHE A 52 5.61 18.19 15.26
N PRO A 53 5.33 17.29 16.21
CA PRO A 53 4.70 16.02 15.89
C PRO A 53 3.35 16.21 15.19
N THR A 54 3.20 15.58 14.02
CA THR A 54 2.10 15.83 13.09
C THR A 54 0.72 15.56 13.70
N ALA A 55 0.57 14.52 14.53
CA ALA A 55 -0.68 14.20 15.21
C ALA A 55 -1.19 15.37 16.06
N PHE A 56 -0.31 15.97 16.86
CA PHE A 56 -0.67 17.12 17.71
C PHE A 56 -0.88 18.39 16.87
N THR A 57 -0.12 18.58 15.77
CA THR A 57 -0.40 19.70 14.85
C THR A 57 -1.82 19.62 14.29
N LEU A 58 -2.22 18.47 13.75
CA LEU A 58 -3.52 18.32 13.08
C LEU A 58 -4.68 18.42 14.07
N MET A 59 -4.53 17.81 15.26
CA MET A 59 -5.53 17.92 16.32
C MET A 59 -5.67 19.37 16.81
N GLY A 60 -4.55 20.02 17.16
CA GLY A 60 -4.57 21.39 17.68
C GLY A 60 -5.07 22.39 16.65
N MET A 61 -4.58 22.32 15.42
CA MET A 61 -5.01 23.19 14.32
C MET A 61 -6.47 22.93 13.93
N GLY A 62 -6.90 21.68 13.87
CA GLY A 62 -8.28 21.31 13.61
C GLY A 62 -9.24 21.88 14.67
N MET A 63 -8.91 21.75 15.95
CA MET A 63 -9.71 22.33 17.04
C MET A 63 -9.70 23.86 17.00
N LEU A 64 -8.52 24.48 16.88
CA LEU A 64 -8.38 25.94 16.88
C LEU A 64 -9.14 26.59 15.72
N PHE A 65 -9.02 26.04 14.52
CA PHE A 65 -9.70 26.58 13.35
C PHE A 65 -11.18 26.25 13.31
N THR A 66 -11.61 25.13 13.90
CA THR A 66 -13.04 24.87 14.13
C THR A 66 -13.61 25.92 15.10
N TRP A 67 -12.93 26.19 16.20
CA TRP A 67 -13.33 27.23 17.15
C TRP A 67 -13.43 28.62 16.49
N LEU A 68 -12.46 28.98 15.65
CA LEU A 68 -12.51 30.24 14.89
C LEU A 68 -13.63 30.25 13.82
N ALA A 69 -13.89 29.13 13.15
CA ALA A 69 -14.88 29.05 12.08
C ALA A 69 -16.34 29.06 12.56
N TYR A 70 -16.56 28.71 13.83
CA TYR A 70 -17.85 28.70 14.51
C TYR A 70 -17.96 29.82 15.56
N ASP A 71 -17.37 30.99 15.29
CA ASP A 71 -17.55 32.22 16.08
C ASP A 71 -17.21 32.05 17.58
N PHE A 72 -16.13 31.32 17.86
CA PHE A 72 -15.64 31.01 19.21
C PHE A 72 -16.59 30.16 20.06
N ASP A 73 -17.53 29.44 19.43
CA ASP A 73 -18.46 28.52 20.10
C ASP A 73 -17.74 27.24 20.57
N THR A 74 -17.39 27.22 21.86
CA THR A 74 -16.74 26.08 22.51
C THR A 74 -17.63 24.84 22.51
N GLY A 75 -18.94 25.01 22.68
CA GLY A 75 -19.89 23.88 22.73
C GLY A 75 -19.89 23.10 21.42
N LYS A 76 -20.11 23.80 20.30
CA LYS A 76 -20.10 23.19 18.97
C LYS A 76 -18.73 22.59 18.63
N THR A 77 -17.65 23.28 18.96
CA THR A 77 -16.29 22.80 18.68
C THR A 77 -16.01 21.47 19.38
N LEU A 78 -16.33 21.37 20.67
CA LEU A 78 -16.15 20.14 21.43
C LEU A 78 -17.07 19.02 20.94
N THR A 79 -18.33 19.33 20.62
CA THR A 79 -19.26 18.34 20.05
C THR A 79 -18.75 17.79 18.72
N LEU A 80 -18.28 18.65 17.81
CA LEU A 80 -17.71 18.22 16.52
C LEU A 80 -16.43 17.41 16.70
N MET A 81 -15.58 17.76 17.66
CA MET A 81 -14.38 16.99 17.99
C MET A 81 -14.76 15.57 18.43
N VAL A 82 -15.71 15.44 19.35
CA VAL A 82 -16.19 14.14 19.85
C VAL A 82 -16.82 13.34 18.72
N GLN A 83 -17.69 13.95 17.91
CA GLN A 83 -18.29 13.30 16.74
C GLN A 83 -17.24 12.83 15.73
N SER A 84 -16.21 13.63 15.46
CA SER A 84 -15.10 13.23 14.59
C SER A 84 -14.31 12.06 15.18
N ALA A 85 -14.10 12.03 16.50
CA ALA A 85 -13.42 10.92 17.17
C ALA A 85 -14.24 9.63 17.06
N PHE A 86 -15.55 9.67 17.30
CA PHE A 86 -16.45 8.52 17.12
C PHE A 86 -16.51 8.05 15.66
N LYS A 87 -16.54 8.99 14.70
CA LYS A 87 -16.50 8.66 13.26
C LYS A 87 -15.24 7.89 12.88
N VAL A 88 -14.09 8.26 13.41
CA VAL A 88 -12.82 7.54 13.17
C VAL A 88 -12.84 6.19 13.89
N MET A 89 -13.29 6.15 15.15
CA MET A 89 -13.34 4.92 15.94
C MET A 89 -14.30 3.86 15.35
N GLY A 90 -15.41 4.28 14.74
CA GLY A 90 -16.38 3.40 14.09
C GLY A 90 -16.03 3.01 12.66
N ASN A 91 -14.83 3.32 12.17
CA ASN A 91 -14.42 2.94 10.81
C ASN A 91 -13.87 1.50 10.79
N ASP A 92 -14.62 0.59 10.17
CA ASP A 92 -14.28 -0.84 10.09
C ASP A 92 -12.94 -1.10 9.39
N VAL A 93 -12.53 -0.24 8.46
CA VAL A 93 -11.25 -0.37 7.76
C VAL A 93 -10.08 -0.20 8.75
N LEU A 94 -10.23 0.66 9.75
CA LEU A 94 -9.18 0.96 10.73
C LEU A 94 -8.95 -0.18 11.73
N ILE A 95 -9.90 -1.11 11.88
CA ILE A 95 -9.72 -2.37 12.65
C ILE A 95 -8.54 -3.19 12.10
N SER A 96 -8.27 -3.06 10.79
CA SER A 96 -7.14 -3.72 10.15
C SER A 96 -5.79 -3.24 10.70
N ILE A 97 -5.67 -1.98 11.14
CA ILE A 97 -4.38 -1.39 11.56
C ILE A 97 -3.79 -2.14 12.76
N PRO A 98 -4.49 -2.31 13.90
CA PRO A 98 -3.98 -3.10 15.03
C PRO A 98 -3.59 -4.53 14.64
N LEU A 99 -4.40 -5.20 13.81
CA LEU A 99 -4.13 -6.56 13.37
C LEU A 99 -2.87 -6.65 12.50
N PHE A 100 -2.65 -5.69 11.61
CA PHE A 100 -1.43 -5.62 10.80
C PHE A 100 -0.20 -5.28 11.64
N VAL A 101 -0.31 -4.33 12.58
CA VAL A 101 0.78 -4.02 13.51
C VAL A 101 1.13 -5.23 14.38
N PHE A 102 0.12 -5.96 14.86
CA PHE A 102 0.30 -7.20 15.62
C PHE A 102 1.01 -8.27 14.80
N MET A 103 0.58 -8.50 13.55
CA MET A 103 1.25 -9.42 12.62
C MET A 103 2.72 -9.01 12.39
N GLY A 104 2.98 -7.73 12.10
CA GLY A 104 4.32 -7.20 11.91
C GLY A 104 5.22 -7.41 13.13
N TYR A 105 4.69 -7.15 14.32
CA TYR A 105 5.37 -7.39 15.59
C TYR A 105 5.70 -8.87 15.81
N LEU A 106 4.78 -9.78 15.46
CA LEU A 106 4.99 -11.23 15.59
C LEU A 106 6.10 -11.71 14.65
N VAL A 107 6.13 -11.22 13.40
CA VAL A 107 7.18 -11.53 12.42
C VAL A 107 8.54 -10.98 12.85
N GLU A 108 8.56 -9.77 13.42
CA GLU A 108 9.78 -9.16 13.98
C GLU A 108 10.32 -9.98 15.16
N ARG A 109 9.44 -10.36 16.11
CA ARG A 109 9.82 -11.14 17.30
C ARG A 109 10.23 -12.58 17.00
N ALA A 110 9.81 -13.15 15.86
CA ALA A 110 10.22 -14.50 15.45
C ALA A 110 11.71 -14.61 15.08
N ASN A 111 12.49 -13.52 15.17
CA ASN A 111 13.91 -13.43 14.79
C ASN A 111 14.21 -13.99 13.38
N LEU A 112 13.23 -13.84 12.47
CA LEU A 112 13.38 -14.17 11.06
C LEU A 112 14.33 -13.19 10.36
N ILE A 113 14.40 -11.95 10.88
CA ILE A 113 15.07 -10.81 10.24
C ILE A 113 16.57 -11.02 10.14
N GLU A 114 17.21 -11.40 11.24
CA GLU A 114 18.65 -11.62 11.29
C GLU A 114 19.08 -12.78 10.38
N LYS A 115 18.31 -13.88 10.41
CA LYS A 115 18.55 -15.07 9.56
C LYS A 115 18.35 -14.76 8.08
N LEU A 116 17.28 -14.05 7.74
CA LEU A 116 17.01 -13.63 6.37
C LEU A 116 18.10 -12.67 5.87
N PHE A 117 18.46 -11.66 6.65
CA PHE A 117 19.52 -10.71 6.30
C PHE A 117 20.85 -11.41 6.05
N LYS A 118 21.27 -12.32 6.95
CA LYS A 118 22.51 -13.10 6.78
C LYS A 118 22.47 -13.97 5.52
N SER A 119 21.34 -14.62 5.26
CA SER A 119 21.16 -15.49 4.09
C SER A 119 21.17 -14.70 2.77
N LEU A 120 20.50 -13.56 2.74
CA LEU A 120 20.42 -12.65 1.60
C LEU A 120 21.77 -11.98 1.29
N HIS A 121 22.49 -11.58 2.34
CA HIS A 121 23.85 -11.07 2.20
C HIS A 121 24.77 -12.13 1.56
N LEU A 122 24.74 -13.38 2.05
CA LEU A 122 25.52 -14.46 1.45
C LEU A 122 25.12 -14.75 0.00
N ALA A 123 23.82 -14.72 -0.31
CA ALA A 123 23.31 -14.92 -1.66
C ALA A 123 23.77 -13.82 -2.62
N MET A 124 23.87 -12.57 -2.14
CA MET A 124 24.25 -11.41 -2.94
C MET A 124 25.75 -11.10 -2.91
N ALA A 125 26.58 -11.90 -2.24
CA ALA A 125 28.02 -11.66 -2.05
C ALA A 125 28.82 -11.46 -3.35
N ARG A 126 28.28 -11.89 -4.50
CA ARG A 126 28.89 -11.75 -5.83
C ARG A 126 28.45 -10.51 -6.61
N VAL A 127 27.43 -9.79 -6.13
CA VAL A 127 26.90 -8.58 -6.77
C VAL A 127 27.76 -7.37 -6.36
N PRO A 128 28.14 -6.47 -7.27
CA PRO A 128 28.81 -5.22 -6.90
C PRO A 128 27.87 -4.39 -6.02
N GLY A 129 28.35 -3.94 -4.84
CA GLY A 129 27.48 -3.29 -3.86
C GLY A 129 26.64 -4.28 -3.02
N SER A 130 27.07 -5.54 -2.92
CA SER A 130 26.32 -6.65 -2.29
C SER A 130 25.66 -6.32 -0.95
N LEU A 131 26.33 -5.57 -0.08
CA LEU A 131 25.79 -5.19 1.23
C LEU A 131 24.59 -4.26 1.09
N ALA A 132 24.71 -3.21 0.27
CA ALA A 132 23.63 -2.26 0.03
C ALA A 132 22.45 -2.91 -0.72
N VAL A 133 22.73 -3.76 -1.71
CA VAL A 133 21.70 -4.53 -2.43
C VAL A 133 20.96 -5.48 -1.50
N ALA A 134 21.68 -6.23 -0.66
CA ALA A 134 21.09 -7.12 0.32
C ALA A 134 20.22 -6.36 1.33
N THR A 135 20.65 -5.17 1.77
CA THR A 135 19.86 -4.30 2.65
C THR A 135 18.56 -3.85 1.97
N ILE A 136 18.61 -3.32 0.74
CA ILE A 136 17.40 -2.88 0.02
C ILE A 136 16.43 -4.04 -0.20
N PHE A 137 16.93 -5.20 -0.61
CA PHE A 137 16.11 -6.37 -0.82
C PHE A 137 15.47 -6.86 0.49
N THR A 138 16.26 -6.91 1.57
CA THR A 138 15.75 -7.26 2.90
C THR A 138 14.66 -6.28 3.31
N CYS A 139 14.87 -4.97 3.14
CA CYS A 139 13.85 -3.96 3.42
C CYS A 139 12.59 -4.17 2.58
N ALA A 140 12.70 -4.51 1.30
CA ALA A 140 11.55 -4.77 0.43
C ALA A 140 10.73 -6.00 0.87
N VAL A 141 11.40 -7.06 1.33
CA VAL A 141 10.71 -8.25 1.90
C VAL A 141 10.11 -7.93 3.26
N PHE A 142 10.76 -7.09 4.08
CA PHE A 142 10.20 -6.68 5.37
C PHE A 142 9.09 -5.65 5.26
N ALA A 143 9.09 -4.86 4.19
CA ALA A 143 8.04 -3.92 3.86
C ALA A 143 6.68 -4.62 3.78
N THR A 144 6.62 -5.79 3.12
CA THR A 144 5.38 -6.59 3.04
C THR A 144 4.92 -7.13 4.40
N ALA A 145 5.79 -7.24 5.39
CA ALA A 145 5.42 -7.80 6.69
C ALA A 145 5.00 -6.74 7.71
N THR A 146 5.63 -5.57 7.66
CA THR A 146 5.56 -4.57 8.75
C THR A 146 4.80 -3.31 8.38
N GLY A 147 4.87 -2.85 7.12
CA GLY A 147 4.19 -1.64 6.68
C GLY A 147 4.60 -0.34 7.41
N ILE A 148 5.70 -0.34 8.18
CA ILE A 148 6.11 0.77 9.07
C ILE A 148 7.56 1.18 8.81
N VAL A 149 7.76 2.43 8.35
CA VAL A 149 9.10 2.95 8.01
C VAL A 149 10.03 3.02 9.22
N GLY A 150 9.55 3.60 10.33
CA GLY A 150 10.38 3.87 11.50
C GLY A 150 11.04 2.61 12.04
N ALA A 151 10.26 1.53 12.21
CA ALA A 151 10.74 0.25 12.72
C ALA A 151 11.78 -0.41 11.79
N VAL A 152 11.50 -0.47 10.48
CA VAL A 152 12.43 -1.09 9.52
C VAL A 152 13.74 -0.31 9.42
N VAL A 153 13.67 1.03 9.39
CA VAL A 153 14.86 1.89 9.30
C VAL A 153 15.71 1.78 10.56
N THR A 154 15.13 1.79 11.76
CA THR A 154 15.90 1.68 13.02
C THR A 154 16.55 0.30 13.13
N LEU A 155 15.81 -0.75 12.80
CA LEU A 155 16.31 -2.12 12.84
C LEU A 155 17.46 -2.31 11.84
N MET A 156 17.26 -1.94 10.58
CA MET A 156 18.33 -2.02 9.56
C MET A 156 19.49 -1.08 9.87
N GLY A 157 19.24 0.06 10.52
CA GLY A 157 20.27 0.93 11.07
C GLY A 157 21.15 0.21 12.09
N LEU A 158 20.57 -0.58 12.99
CA LEU A 158 21.31 -1.32 14.02
C LEU A 158 22.02 -2.57 13.45
N LEU A 159 21.43 -3.26 12.48
CA LEU A 159 21.97 -4.51 11.93
C LEU A 159 22.88 -4.31 10.72
N ALA A 160 22.48 -3.48 9.75
CA ALA A 160 23.14 -3.38 8.45
C ALA A 160 24.23 -2.28 8.44
N LEU A 161 23.98 -1.11 9.03
CA LEU A 161 24.95 0.01 9.04
C LEU A 161 26.33 -0.40 9.57
N PRO A 162 26.48 -1.03 10.75
CA PRO A 162 27.81 -1.40 11.25
C PRO A 162 28.51 -2.41 10.34
N GLN A 163 27.77 -3.30 9.67
CA GLN A 163 28.34 -4.26 8.72
C GLN A 163 28.81 -3.58 7.43
N MET A 164 28.06 -2.60 6.92
CA MET A 164 28.43 -1.78 5.76
C MET A 164 29.70 -0.98 6.02
N LEU A 165 29.80 -0.34 7.18
CA LEU A 165 30.99 0.44 7.56
C LEU A 165 32.23 -0.45 7.75
N LYS A 166 32.09 -1.62 8.38
CA LYS A 166 33.18 -2.63 8.46
C LYS A 166 33.60 -3.13 7.08
N GLY A 167 32.67 -3.21 6.15
CA GLY A 167 32.91 -3.53 4.75
C GLY A 167 33.54 -2.39 3.93
N GLY A 168 33.81 -1.23 4.53
CA GLY A 168 34.42 -0.07 3.87
C GLY A 168 33.46 0.79 3.05
N TYR A 169 32.15 0.67 3.25
CA TYR A 169 31.17 1.48 2.52
C TYR A 169 31.16 2.92 3.05
N ASP A 170 30.93 3.87 2.15
CA ASP A 170 30.71 5.26 2.51
C ASP A 170 29.44 5.42 3.39
N VAL A 171 29.52 6.29 4.39
CA VAL A 171 28.43 6.53 5.35
C VAL A 171 27.17 7.05 4.67
N ARG A 172 27.30 7.92 3.66
CA ARG A 172 26.15 8.54 2.98
C ARG A 172 25.41 7.53 2.14
N ILE A 173 26.13 6.66 1.45
CA ILE A 173 25.53 5.57 0.67
C ILE A 173 24.86 4.54 1.59
N SER A 174 25.51 4.20 2.70
CA SER A 174 24.96 3.26 3.68
C SER A 174 23.68 3.79 4.33
N ALA A 175 23.71 5.03 4.81
CA ALA A 175 22.53 5.69 5.36
C ALA A 175 21.42 5.83 4.31
N GLY A 176 21.76 6.24 3.08
CA GLY A 176 20.81 6.36 1.98
C GLY A 176 20.16 5.04 1.58
N ALA A 177 20.91 3.94 1.52
CA ALA A 177 20.36 2.63 1.20
C ALA A 177 19.39 2.12 2.28
N ILE A 178 19.71 2.35 3.56
CA ILE A 178 18.85 1.96 4.69
C ILE A 178 17.57 2.81 4.72
N THR A 179 17.67 4.12 4.57
CA THR A 179 16.50 5.01 4.60
C THR A 179 15.62 4.81 3.37
N ALA A 180 16.20 4.72 2.18
CA ALA A 180 15.45 4.45 0.94
C ALA A 180 14.77 3.07 0.98
N GLY A 181 15.49 2.05 1.43
CA GLY A 181 14.96 0.71 1.61
C GLY A 181 13.82 0.67 2.62
N GLY A 182 14.00 1.27 3.80
CA GLY A 182 12.97 1.27 4.84
C GLY A 182 11.70 2.04 4.47
N CYS A 183 11.81 3.08 3.63
CA CYS A 183 10.65 3.79 3.10
C CYS A 183 9.79 2.94 2.14
N LEU A 184 10.31 1.83 1.59
CA LEU A 184 9.51 0.89 0.79
C LEU A 184 8.36 0.28 1.60
N GLY A 185 8.46 0.27 2.94
CA GLY A 185 7.39 -0.15 3.86
C GLY A 185 6.07 0.59 3.66
N ILE A 186 6.09 1.82 3.15
CA ILE A 186 4.85 2.58 2.86
C ILE A 186 4.18 2.06 1.60
N LEU A 187 4.97 1.60 0.62
CA LEU A 187 4.51 1.40 -0.75
C LEU A 187 4.21 -0.07 -1.06
N ILE A 188 4.99 -1.01 -0.53
CA ILE A 188 4.81 -2.44 -0.82
C ILE A 188 3.76 -3.03 0.13
N PRO A 189 2.62 -3.53 -0.38
CA PRO A 189 1.55 -4.06 0.46
C PRO A 189 1.92 -5.34 1.22
N PRO A 190 1.25 -5.63 2.36
CA PRO A 190 0.34 -4.76 3.13
C PRO A 190 1.04 -3.55 3.79
N SER A 191 0.36 -2.39 3.81
CA SER A 191 0.91 -1.12 4.31
C SER A 191 -0.12 -0.35 5.14
N VAL A 192 0.24 -0.01 6.38
CA VAL A 192 -0.64 0.75 7.30
C VAL A 192 -1.00 2.11 6.72
N MET A 193 -0.07 2.76 6.03
CA MET A 193 -0.33 4.07 5.40
C MET A 193 -1.38 4.00 4.30
N LEU A 194 -1.38 2.93 3.49
CA LEU A 194 -2.41 2.74 2.47
C LEU A 194 -3.78 2.42 3.08
N ILE A 195 -3.83 1.75 4.25
CA ILE A 195 -5.08 1.54 4.99
C ILE A 195 -5.64 2.89 5.46
N VAL A 196 -4.81 3.72 6.10
CA VAL A 196 -5.22 5.06 6.57
C VAL A 196 -5.64 5.94 5.39
N TYR A 197 -4.92 5.90 4.28
CA TYR A 197 -5.28 6.63 3.07
C TYR A 197 -6.62 6.13 2.50
N GLY A 198 -6.83 4.82 2.39
CA GLY A 198 -8.09 4.24 1.91
C GLY A 198 -9.28 4.63 2.80
N ALA A 199 -9.10 4.55 4.12
CA ALA A 199 -10.13 4.93 5.09
C ALA A 199 -10.47 6.42 5.04
N THR A 200 -9.49 7.30 4.78
CA THR A 200 -9.72 8.75 4.71
C THR A 200 -10.25 9.20 3.35
N ALA A 201 -9.78 8.60 2.25
CA ALA A 201 -10.21 8.90 0.89
C ALA A 201 -11.52 8.18 0.50
N GLY A 202 -12.00 7.23 1.31
CA GLY A 202 -13.21 6.46 1.02
C GLY A 202 -13.04 5.50 -0.16
N VAL A 203 -11.81 5.04 -0.42
CA VAL A 203 -11.49 4.12 -1.51
C VAL A 203 -11.09 2.75 -0.99
N SER A 204 -11.28 1.71 -1.80
CA SER A 204 -10.95 0.34 -1.41
C SER A 204 -9.45 0.17 -1.14
N VAL A 205 -9.12 -0.28 0.07
CA VAL A 205 -7.73 -0.61 0.46
C VAL A 205 -7.15 -1.71 -0.42
N VAL A 206 -7.97 -2.69 -0.82
CA VAL A 206 -7.52 -3.78 -1.70
C VAL A 206 -7.14 -3.26 -3.08
N GLN A 207 -7.89 -2.31 -3.62
CA GLN A 207 -7.55 -1.65 -4.89
C GLN A 207 -6.28 -0.81 -4.76
N LEU A 208 -6.11 -0.08 -3.65
CA LEU A 208 -4.86 0.64 -3.36
C LEU A 208 -3.66 -0.29 -3.27
N TYR A 209 -3.82 -1.46 -2.64
CA TYR A 209 -2.77 -2.48 -2.59
C TYR A 209 -2.41 -2.99 -3.99
N ALA A 210 -3.40 -3.34 -4.80
CA ALA A 210 -3.17 -3.77 -6.18
C ALA A 210 -2.44 -2.68 -7.00
N GLY A 211 -2.85 -1.42 -6.86
CA GLY A 211 -2.24 -0.28 -7.54
C GLY A 211 -0.83 0.05 -7.06
N ALA A 212 -0.54 -0.14 -5.77
CA ALA A 212 0.76 0.18 -5.17
C ALA A 212 1.83 -0.91 -5.38
N PHE A 213 1.41 -2.15 -5.67
CA PHE A 213 2.31 -3.29 -5.82
C PHE A 213 3.38 -3.08 -6.91
N PHE A 214 2.95 -2.67 -8.12
CA PHE A 214 3.87 -2.45 -9.24
C PHE A 214 4.84 -1.28 -8.99
N PRO A 215 4.38 -0.07 -8.59
CA PRO A 215 5.26 1.02 -8.19
C PRO A 215 6.25 0.63 -7.09
N GLY A 216 5.81 -0.15 -6.09
CA GLY A 216 6.65 -0.62 -4.99
C GLY A 216 7.84 -1.46 -5.46
N LEU A 217 7.57 -2.47 -6.29
CA LEU A 217 8.61 -3.32 -6.87
C LEU A 217 9.50 -2.57 -7.86
N MET A 218 8.91 -1.69 -8.67
CA MET A 218 9.65 -0.85 -9.61
C MET A 218 10.67 0.03 -8.86
N LEU A 219 10.25 0.70 -7.79
CA LEU A 219 11.11 1.56 -6.97
C LEU A 219 12.24 0.75 -6.31
N ALA A 220 11.92 -0.42 -5.74
CA ALA A 220 12.91 -1.32 -5.17
C ALA A 220 13.95 -1.76 -6.22
N GLY A 221 13.50 -2.09 -7.43
CA GLY A 221 14.36 -2.43 -8.56
C GLY A 221 15.25 -1.27 -8.98
N LEU A 222 14.69 -0.05 -9.10
CA LEU A 222 15.46 1.16 -9.42
C LEU A 222 16.54 1.45 -8.37
N TYR A 223 16.26 1.26 -7.08
CA TYR A 223 17.25 1.42 -6.02
C TYR A 223 18.39 0.40 -6.13
N VAL A 224 18.06 -0.88 -6.40
CA VAL A 224 19.08 -1.92 -6.63
C VAL A 224 19.94 -1.59 -7.85
N VAL A 225 19.31 -1.21 -8.97
CA VAL A 225 20.03 -0.82 -10.20
C VAL A 225 20.94 0.37 -9.94
N TYR A 226 20.44 1.40 -9.24
CA TYR A 226 21.24 2.58 -8.89
C TYR A 226 22.48 2.21 -8.07
N VAL A 227 22.32 1.38 -7.03
CA VAL A 227 23.44 0.91 -6.19
C VAL A 227 24.44 0.10 -7.02
N VAL A 228 23.98 -0.82 -7.86
CA VAL A 228 24.83 -1.66 -8.70
C VAL A 228 25.63 -0.83 -9.71
N VAL A 229 24.99 0.14 -10.35
CA VAL A 229 25.63 1.06 -11.29
C VAL A 229 26.66 1.92 -10.56
N LEU A 230 26.30 2.50 -9.42
CA LEU A 230 27.19 3.33 -8.63
C LEU A 230 28.40 2.54 -8.10
N ALA A 231 28.20 1.29 -7.68
CA ALA A 231 29.28 0.42 -7.21
C ALA A 231 30.27 0.06 -8.33
N LYS A 232 29.80 -0.03 -9.58
CA LYS A 232 30.67 -0.22 -10.75
C LYS A 232 31.42 1.05 -11.13
N LEU A 233 30.76 2.21 -11.09
CA LEU A 233 31.36 3.49 -11.49
C LEU A 233 32.31 4.07 -10.43
N LYS A 234 32.01 3.87 -9.15
CA LYS A 234 32.79 4.39 -8.02
C LYS A 234 33.05 3.29 -6.98
N PRO A 235 33.92 2.31 -7.29
CA PRO A 235 34.22 1.20 -6.39
C PRO A 235 34.79 1.64 -5.03
N ALA A 236 35.44 2.81 -4.98
CA ALA A 236 35.98 3.37 -3.74
C ALA A 236 34.91 3.67 -2.67
N LEU A 237 33.66 3.94 -3.08
CA LEU A 237 32.55 4.22 -2.15
C LEU A 237 31.90 2.93 -1.61
N MET A 238 32.06 1.81 -2.32
CA MET A 238 31.45 0.52 -2.03
C MET A 238 32.42 -0.60 -2.45
N PRO A 239 33.54 -0.75 -1.73
CA PRO A 239 34.55 -1.72 -2.11
C PRO A 239 33.95 -3.13 -2.09
N PRO A 240 34.30 -3.97 -3.08
CA PRO A 240 33.75 -5.30 -3.17
C PRO A 240 34.35 -6.16 -2.04
N LEU A 241 33.51 -6.98 -1.38
CA LEU A 241 33.92 -7.82 -0.25
C LEU A 241 35.18 -8.64 -0.55
N SER A 242 36.08 -8.87 0.41
CA SER A 242 37.27 -9.71 0.21
C SER A 242 36.89 -11.14 -0.21
N ALA A 243 37.77 -11.84 -0.93
CA ALA A 243 37.50 -13.21 -1.40
C ALA A 243 37.20 -14.19 -0.25
N GLU A 244 37.80 -13.96 0.92
CA GLU A 244 37.54 -14.70 2.16
C GLU A 244 36.13 -14.44 2.71
N ALA A 245 35.67 -13.18 2.73
CA ALA A 245 34.32 -12.83 3.15
C ALA A 245 33.22 -13.32 2.18
N ARG A 246 33.60 -13.66 0.94
CA ARG A 246 32.69 -14.29 -0.05
C ARG A 246 32.67 -15.82 0.02
N HIS A 247 33.51 -16.44 0.85
CA HIS A 247 33.60 -17.89 0.94
C HIS A 247 32.53 -18.45 1.88
N VAL A 248 31.58 -19.17 1.31
CA VAL A 248 30.57 -19.91 2.08
C VAL A 248 31.05 -21.36 2.20
N THR A 249 31.21 -21.87 3.42
CA THR A 249 31.51 -23.28 3.65
C THR A 249 30.32 -24.13 3.19
N LEU A 250 30.57 -24.98 2.20
CA LEU A 250 29.53 -25.86 1.66
C LEU A 250 29.42 -27.13 2.52
N PRO A 251 28.20 -27.67 2.73
CA PRO A 251 28.04 -29.01 3.30
C PRO A 251 28.82 -30.05 2.47
N PRO A 252 29.33 -31.14 3.07
CA PRO A 252 30.20 -32.10 2.39
C PRO A 252 29.57 -32.75 1.15
N LEU A 253 28.24 -32.88 1.12
CA LEU A 253 27.50 -33.34 -0.07
C LEU A 253 27.51 -32.28 -1.20
N ALA A 254 27.32 -31.00 -0.86
CA ALA A 254 27.34 -29.92 -1.83
C ALA A 254 28.77 -29.66 -2.36
N GLU A 255 29.78 -29.88 -1.55
CA GLU A 255 31.19 -29.77 -1.95
C GLU A 255 31.58 -30.84 -2.98
N ARG A 256 31.19 -32.11 -2.72
CA ARG A 256 31.34 -33.24 -3.66
C ARG A 256 30.65 -32.99 -4.99
N LEU A 257 29.43 -32.46 -4.96
CA LEU A 257 28.62 -32.18 -6.15
C LEU A 257 29.09 -30.94 -6.93
N SER A 258 29.79 -30.01 -6.28
CA SER A 258 30.18 -28.74 -6.91
C SER A 258 31.26 -28.89 -7.99
N GLY A 259 32.04 -29.98 -7.99
CA GLY A 259 32.89 -30.48 -9.09
C GLY A 259 33.59 -29.40 -9.94
N GLY A 260 34.06 -28.31 -9.35
CA GLY A 260 34.64 -27.15 -10.05
C GLY A 260 33.64 -26.24 -10.80
N ARG A 261 32.40 -26.63 -11.09
CA ARG A 261 31.36 -25.76 -11.70
C ARG A 261 30.61 -24.94 -10.66
N LYS A 262 31.31 -23.97 -10.06
CA LYS A 262 30.80 -23.05 -9.00
C LYS A 262 29.66 -22.09 -9.42
N ARG A 263 29.04 -22.26 -10.61
CA ARG A 263 28.12 -21.26 -11.21
C ARG A 263 26.73 -21.80 -11.56
N ALA A 264 26.47 -23.10 -11.50
CA ALA A 264 25.22 -23.67 -12.04
C ALA A 264 24.59 -24.70 -11.09
N ALA A 265 23.99 -24.25 -9.98
CA ALA A 265 23.42 -25.13 -8.95
C ALA A 265 22.32 -26.08 -9.46
N LEU A 266 21.37 -25.55 -10.25
CA LEU A 266 20.26 -26.36 -10.80
C LEU A 266 20.76 -27.43 -11.80
N PRO A 267 21.55 -27.10 -12.84
CA PRO A 267 22.12 -28.11 -13.75
C PRO A 267 22.98 -29.15 -13.06
N THR A 268 23.75 -28.77 -12.03
CA THR A 268 24.56 -29.72 -11.26
C THR A 268 23.71 -30.66 -10.43
N LEU A 269 22.61 -30.18 -9.83
CA LEU A 269 21.69 -31.02 -9.04
C LEU A 269 20.88 -31.97 -9.93
N PHE A 270 20.38 -31.48 -11.08
CA PHE A 270 19.72 -32.34 -12.08
C PHE A 270 20.68 -33.38 -12.67
N GLY A 271 21.93 -33.00 -12.97
CA GLY A 271 22.96 -33.93 -13.44
C GLY A 271 23.45 -34.93 -12.38
N ALA A 272 23.40 -34.55 -11.11
CA ALA A 272 23.73 -35.42 -9.98
C ALA A 272 22.66 -36.51 -9.75
N LEU A 273 21.39 -36.24 -10.11
CA LEU A 273 20.30 -37.20 -9.94
C LEU A 273 20.51 -38.50 -10.73
N GLY A 274 21.26 -38.44 -11.83
CA GLY A 274 21.66 -39.59 -12.64
C GLY A 274 23.01 -40.22 -12.26
N ARG A 275 23.83 -39.54 -11.45
CA ARG A 275 25.21 -39.96 -11.11
C ARG A 275 25.39 -40.44 -9.66
N GLU A 276 24.55 -39.99 -8.74
CA GLU A 276 24.63 -40.34 -7.32
C GLU A 276 23.80 -41.61 -7.00
N PRO A 277 24.39 -42.59 -6.29
CA PRO A 277 23.66 -43.78 -5.86
C PRO A 277 22.61 -43.47 -4.77
N HIS A 278 22.80 -42.43 -3.96
CA HIS A 278 21.86 -42.02 -2.90
C HIS A 278 21.06 -40.78 -3.32
N LYS A 279 19.94 -41.01 -4.03
CA LYS A 279 19.10 -39.94 -4.61
C LYS A 279 18.35 -39.09 -3.60
N GLY A 280 18.06 -39.61 -2.40
CA GLY A 280 17.25 -38.95 -1.37
C GLY A 280 17.73 -37.52 -0.99
N PRO A 281 18.99 -37.34 -0.55
CA PRO A 281 19.51 -36.01 -0.20
C PRO A 281 19.59 -35.04 -1.40
N VAL A 282 19.85 -35.53 -2.62
CA VAL A 282 19.86 -34.71 -3.84
C VAL A 282 18.45 -34.23 -4.19
N LEU A 283 17.45 -35.11 -4.10
CA LEU A 283 16.04 -34.76 -4.31
C LEU A 283 15.57 -33.70 -3.32
N ARG A 284 15.96 -33.82 -2.05
CA ARG A 284 15.63 -32.85 -1.00
C ARG A 284 16.25 -31.48 -1.28
N GLN A 285 17.51 -31.42 -1.70
CA GLN A 285 18.17 -30.16 -2.07
C GLN A 285 17.55 -29.55 -3.33
N LEU A 286 17.18 -30.36 -4.32
CA LEU A 286 16.48 -29.91 -5.52
C LEU A 286 15.09 -29.32 -5.16
N GLY A 287 14.36 -30.00 -4.27
CA GLY A 287 13.08 -29.52 -3.76
C GLY A 287 13.19 -28.17 -3.05
N VAL A 288 14.19 -28.01 -2.17
CA VAL A 288 14.46 -26.73 -1.49
C VAL A 288 14.86 -25.63 -2.48
N ALA A 289 15.68 -25.95 -3.49
CA ALA A 289 16.12 -24.97 -4.49
C ALA A 289 14.98 -24.52 -5.42
N LEU A 290 14.03 -25.41 -5.73
CA LEU A 290 12.86 -25.11 -6.57
C LEU A 290 11.69 -24.52 -5.77
N LEU A 291 11.70 -24.63 -4.44
CA LEU A 291 10.59 -24.18 -3.58
C LEU A 291 10.16 -22.72 -3.82
N PRO A 292 11.05 -21.72 -3.94
CA PRO A 292 10.63 -20.34 -4.18
C PRO A 292 9.96 -20.17 -5.55
N VAL A 293 10.46 -20.86 -6.57
CA VAL A 293 9.90 -20.82 -7.93
C VAL A 293 8.55 -21.52 -7.96
N ALA A 294 8.44 -22.69 -7.32
CA ALA A 294 7.18 -23.41 -7.18
C ALA A 294 6.13 -22.58 -6.44
N LEU A 295 6.51 -21.88 -5.36
CA LEU A 295 5.63 -20.96 -4.65
C LEU A 295 5.15 -19.82 -5.56
N VAL A 296 6.06 -19.19 -6.31
CA VAL A 296 5.70 -18.11 -7.26
C VAL A 296 4.75 -18.64 -8.34
N LEU A 297 5.02 -19.81 -8.92
CA LEU A 297 4.16 -20.42 -9.94
C LEU A 297 2.81 -20.83 -9.37
N LEU A 298 2.75 -21.29 -8.12
CA LEU A 298 1.52 -21.64 -7.43
C LEU A 298 0.69 -20.39 -7.16
N VAL A 299 1.29 -19.32 -6.65
CA VAL A 299 0.60 -18.04 -6.42
C VAL A 299 0.14 -17.42 -7.75
N ALA A 300 1.00 -17.40 -8.77
CA ALA A 300 0.65 -16.92 -10.10
C ALA A 300 -0.44 -17.78 -10.75
N GLY A 301 -0.38 -19.10 -10.57
CA GLY A 301 -1.39 -20.05 -11.03
C GLY A 301 -2.73 -19.81 -10.35
N ILE A 302 -2.75 -19.71 -9.02
CA ILE A 302 -3.96 -19.37 -8.25
C ILE A 302 -4.52 -18.03 -8.69
N GLY A 303 -3.68 -17.01 -8.86
CA GLY A 303 -4.08 -15.69 -9.35
C GLY A 303 -4.66 -15.75 -10.76
N TRP A 304 -4.05 -16.53 -11.65
CA TRP A 304 -4.53 -16.75 -13.01
C TRP A 304 -5.88 -17.49 -13.03
N LEU A 305 -6.03 -18.53 -12.21
CA LEU A 305 -7.28 -19.28 -12.02
C LEU A 305 -8.40 -18.39 -11.48
N HIS A 306 -8.12 -17.51 -10.51
CA HIS A 306 -9.10 -16.54 -10.00
C HIS A 306 -9.46 -15.46 -11.02
N ALA A 307 -8.50 -15.03 -11.84
CA ALA A 307 -8.74 -14.04 -12.89
C ALA A 307 -9.56 -14.61 -14.06
N HIS A 308 -9.43 -15.91 -14.37
CA HIS A 308 -10.12 -16.56 -15.49
C HIS A 308 -11.39 -17.33 -15.09
N ASN A 309 -11.58 -17.63 -13.81
CA ASN A 309 -12.85 -18.11 -13.27
C ASN A 309 -13.41 -17.08 -12.29
N PRO A 310 -14.03 -15.98 -12.76
CA PRO A 310 -14.86 -15.16 -11.91
C PRO A 310 -16.05 -16.03 -11.49
N ARG A 311 -15.96 -16.68 -10.32
CA ARG A 311 -17.15 -17.16 -9.63
C ARG A 311 -18.04 -15.93 -9.49
N ALA A 312 -19.29 -16.05 -9.93
CA ALA A 312 -20.29 -15.01 -9.73
C ALA A 312 -20.19 -14.58 -8.27
N ALA A 313 -19.80 -13.32 -8.04
CA ALA A 313 -19.82 -12.78 -6.70
C ALA A 313 -21.27 -12.90 -6.23
N GLU A 314 -21.51 -13.67 -5.18
CA GLU A 314 -22.74 -13.52 -4.41
C GLU A 314 -22.75 -12.08 -3.94
N VAL A 315 -23.52 -11.25 -4.65
CA VAL A 315 -23.90 -9.93 -4.20
C VAL A 315 -24.52 -10.19 -2.83
N PRO A 316 -23.97 -9.65 -1.72
CA PRO A 316 -24.69 -9.69 -0.46
C PRO A 316 -26.01 -8.99 -0.76
N SER A 317 -27.11 -9.74 -0.77
CA SER A 317 -28.44 -9.15 -0.79
C SER A 317 -28.44 -8.15 0.36
N ALA A 318 -28.82 -6.92 0.06
CA ALA A 318 -29.04 -5.90 1.07
C ALA A 318 -30.28 -6.29 1.88
N ASP A 319 -30.17 -7.35 2.68
CA ASP A 319 -31.15 -7.71 3.67
C ASP A 319 -30.83 -6.91 4.92
N ALA A 320 -31.68 -5.89 5.10
CA ALA A 320 -32.03 -5.10 6.28
C ALA A 320 -31.07 -5.09 7.49
N PRO A 321 -30.88 -3.92 8.14
CA PRO A 321 -30.10 -3.85 9.38
C PRO A 321 -30.72 -4.77 10.43
N GLN A 322 -29.99 -5.83 10.80
CA GLN A 322 -30.34 -6.69 11.93
C GLN A 322 -30.26 -5.86 13.21
N VAL A 323 -31.43 -5.43 13.67
CA VAL A 323 -31.64 -4.94 15.03
C VAL A 323 -31.24 -6.07 15.98
N MET A 324 -30.30 -5.78 16.90
CA MET A 324 -29.98 -6.64 18.02
C MET A 324 -31.28 -7.03 18.76
N GLY A 325 -31.61 -8.32 18.78
CA GLY A 325 -32.57 -8.89 19.72
C GLY A 325 -33.70 -9.68 19.08
N SER A 326 -33.46 -10.97 18.83
CA SER A 326 -34.39 -12.05 19.20
C SER A 326 -33.77 -13.41 18.90
N GLU A 327 -33.59 -14.21 19.95
CA GLU A 327 -33.39 -15.65 19.82
C GLU A 327 -34.67 -16.30 19.29
N ALA A 328 -34.54 -17.11 18.24
CA ALA A 328 -35.09 -18.46 18.15
C ALA A 328 -34.97 -18.99 16.70
N ALA A 329 -34.02 -19.90 16.47
CA ALA A 329 -34.10 -20.82 15.34
C ALA A 329 -35.04 -21.99 15.71
N PRO A 330 -35.76 -22.57 14.73
CA PRO A 330 -35.57 -24.00 14.45
C PRO A 330 -35.72 -24.33 12.94
N PRO A 331 -35.63 -25.60 12.49
CA PRO A 331 -34.43 -26.10 11.83
C PRO A 331 -34.61 -26.37 10.33
N SER A 332 -33.46 -26.53 9.68
CA SER A 332 -33.23 -27.16 8.38
C SER A 332 -34.24 -28.24 7.97
N SER A 333 -34.82 -28.11 6.79
CA SER A 333 -35.31 -29.24 6.00
C SER A 333 -34.49 -29.34 4.72
N GLU A 334 -33.60 -30.34 4.69
CA GLU A 334 -33.08 -30.88 3.45
C GLU A 334 -34.24 -31.50 2.65
N GLY A 335 -34.35 -31.13 1.39
CA GLY A 335 -35.29 -31.72 0.44
C GLY A 335 -34.76 -31.56 -0.96
N GLY A 336 -33.89 -32.49 -1.38
CA GLY A 336 -33.37 -32.54 -2.73
C GLY A 336 -34.39 -33.07 -3.75
N LEU A 337 -34.07 -32.78 -5.01
CA LEU A 337 -34.52 -33.40 -6.27
C LEU A 337 -35.89 -32.98 -6.82
N ALA A 338 -35.88 -32.22 -7.92
CA ALA A 338 -36.07 -32.74 -9.29
C ALA A 338 -36.51 -31.61 -10.26
N GLU A 339 -35.72 -31.33 -11.30
CA GLU A 339 -36.25 -30.76 -12.55
C GLU A 339 -37.07 -31.83 -13.29
N PRO A 340 -38.19 -31.45 -13.90
CA PRO A 340 -38.31 -31.68 -15.37
C PRO A 340 -39.24 -30.67 -16.09
N PRO A 341 -39.43 -30.73 -17.42
CA PRO A 341 -38.62 -31.31 -18.51
C PRO A 341 -38.34 -30.30 -19.67
N PRO A 342 -37.53 -30.69 -20.67
CA PRO A 342 -37.17 -29.84 -21.81
C PRO A 342 -38.23 -29.91 -22.93
N GLU A 343 -38.57 -28.76 -23.52
CA GLU A 343 -39.18 -28.72 -24.85
C GLU A 343 -38.08 -28.67 -25.91
N ALA A 344 -38.15 -29.59 -26.86
CA ALA A 344 -37.35 -29.64 -28.08
C ALA A 344 -38.32 -29.78 -29.28
N PRO A 345 -37.87 -29.66 -30.53
CA PRO A 345 -37.23 -28.49 -31.15
C PRO A 345 -38.04 -28.05 -32.40
N ALA A 346 -37.88 -26.81 -32.87
CA ALA A 346 -38.34 -26.44 -34.21
C ALA A 346 -37.25 -25.65 -34.95
N ASP A 347 -36.99 -26.12 -36.17
CA ASP A 347 -35.93 -25.81 -37.10
C ASP A 347 -35.60 -24.33 -37.36
N GLY A 348 -34.30 -24.08 -37.62
CA GLY A 348 -33.92 -23.47 -38.89
C GLY A 348 -33.30 -22.07 -38.85
N GLY A 349 -31.99 -22.02 -39.07
CA GLY A 349 -31.38 -21.03 -39.97
C GLY A 349 -30.92 -19.70 -39.35
N LEU A 350 -29.60 -19.54 -39.28
CA LEU A 350 -28.90 -18.26 -39.06
C LEU A 350 -29.20 -17.25 -40.19
N ALA A 351 -29.47 -15.99 -39.83
CA ALA A 351 -29.33 -14.85 -40.74
C ALA A 351 -28.82 -13.60 -39.97
N GLU A 352 -27.74 -13.02 -40.47
CA GLU A 352 -27.08 -11.80 -39.98
C GLU A 352 -27.92 -10.54 -40.28
N PRO A 353 -27.77 -9.44 -39.51
CA PRO A 353 -28.42 -8.17 -39.83
C PRO A 353 -27.63 -7.41 -40.91
N PRO A 354 -28.30 -6.75 -41.89
CA PRO A 354 -27.60 -6.05 -42.95
C PRO A 354 -27.03 -4.71 -42.45
N THR A 355 -25.82 -4.45 -42.92
CA THR A 355 -25.11 -3.17 -42.91
C THR A 355 -25.62 -2.32 -44.08
N GLU A 356 -25.85 -1.03 -43.90
CA GLU A 356 -25.57 -0.06 -44.98
C GLU A 356 -25.39 1.37 -44.45
N ALA A 357 -24.39 2.03 -45.01
CA ALA A 357 -23.92 3.36 -44.69
C ALA A 357 -24.41 4.38 -45.73
N ALA A 358 -24.51 5.63 -45.25
CA ALA A 358 -24.33 6.88 -45.99
C ALA A 358 -25.31 7.28 -47.10
N SER A 359 -26.00 8.41 -46.89
CA SER A 359 -26.01 9.53 -47.84
C SER A 359 -26.63 10.77 -47.19
N ALA A 360 -26.11 11.93 -47.60
CA ALA A 360 -26.29 13.23 -47.01
C ALA A 360 -27.39 14.07 -47.70
N GLU A 361 -27.75 15.15 -47.01
CA GLU A 361 -28.27 16.44 -47.49
C GLU A 361 -29.78 16.78 -47.41
N SER A 362 -29.98 17.94 -46.76
CA SER A 362 -30.95 19.01 -47.04
C SER A 362 -32.33 18.97 -46.35
N GLY A 363 -32.67 20.10 -45.72
CA GLY A 363 -34.06 20.45 -45.38
C GLY A 363 -34.26 21.05 -43.99
N VAL A 364 -34.23 22.38 -43.89
CA VAL A 364 -34.67 23.16 -42.73
C VAL A 364 -36.20 23.26 -42.71
N ALA A 365 -36.87 23.00 -41.58
CA ALA A 365 -38.15 23.63 -41.19
C ALA A 365 -38.54 23.32 -39.71
N GLU A 366 -39.23 24.29 -39.11
CA GLU A 366 -39.59 24.57 -37.70
C GLU A 366 -40.55 23.60 -36.96
N PRO A 367 -40.74 23.77 -35.62
CA PRO A 367 -41.39 22.81 -34.72
C PRO A 367 -42.90 23.08 -34.50
N PRO A 368 -43.70 22.12 -34.00
CA PRO A 368 -45.02 22.42 -33.49
C PRO A 368 -45.01 22.67 -31.96
N VAL A 369 -45.30 23.94 -31.69
CA VAL A 369 -45.85 24.65 -30.53
C VAL A 369 -46.89 23.89 -29.65
N SER A 370 -46.66 23.96 -28.31
CA SER A 370 -47.55 24.21 -27.14
C SER A 370 -48.94 23.52 -27.02
N GLU A 371 -49.41 22.95 -25.90
CA GLU A 371 -49.66 23.43 -24.51
C GLU A 371 -50.37 22.27 -23.73
N PRO A 372 -50.73 22.34 -22.42
CA PRO A 372 -50.12 23.03 -21.29
C PRO A 372 -49.93 22.13 -20.04
N VAL A 373 -49.26 22.72 -19.04
CA VAL A 373 -48.88 22.19 -17.72
C VAL A 373 -50.10 22.01 -16.79
N ALA A 374 -50.16 20.88 -16.08
CA ALA A 374 -51.10 20.66 -14.97
C ALA A 374 -50.49 21.13 -13.63
N GLU A 375 -51.31 21.87 -12.89
CA GLU A 375 -51.04 22.57 -11.61
C GLU A 375 -50.92 21.60 -10.41
N PRO A 376 -50.13 21.91 -9.36
CA PRO A 376 -49.94 21.02 -8.21
C PRO A 376 -51.04 21.19 -7.15
N ALA A 377 -51.47 20.07 -6.56
CA ALA A 377 -52.48 20.02 -5.48
C ALA A 377 -51.95 20.55 -4.12
N PRO A 378 -52.82 21.07 -3.24
CA PRO A 378 -52.41 21.83 -2.05
C PRO A 378 -52.07 20.95 -0.83
N ALA A 379 -51.23 21.50 0.04
CA ALA A 379 -50.77 20.92 1.30
C ALA A 379 -51.89 20.86 2.38
N PRO A 380 -51.92 19.83 3.24
CA PRO A 380 -52.78 19.82 4.43
C PRO A 380 -52.15 20.55 5.61
N ALA A 381 -53.04 21.10 6.43
CA ALA A 381 -52.82 22.13 7.44
C ALA A 381 -52.10 21.69 8.73
N ALA A 382 -51.60 22.73 9.42
CA ALA A 382 -50.97 22.73 10.73
C ALA A 382 -51.79 22.05 11.83
N ILE A 383 -51.10 21.34 12.73
CA ILE A 383 -51.61 20.90 14.03
C ILE A 383 -50.77 21.57 15.12
N ALA A 384 -51.49 22.15 16.08
CA ALA A 384 -51.03 23.03 17.14
C ALA A 384 -50.21 22.33 18.24
N GLU A 385 -49.37 23.13 18.90
CA GLU A 385 -48.75 22.86 20.21
C GLU A 385 -49.80 22.57 21.30
N PRO A 386 -49.40 21.87 22.37
CA PRO A 386 -49.92 22.16 23.70
C PRO A 386 -48.81 22.61 24.66
N ALA A 387 -49.25 23.48 25.56
CA ALA A 387 -48.51 24.30 26.50
C ALA A 387 -47.89 23.53 27.69
N GLU A 388 -47.04 24.27 28.38
CA GLU A 388 -46.50 24.08 29.73
C GLU A 388 -47.52 23.54 30.75
N THR A 389 -47.09 22.54 31.53
CA THR A 389 -47.24 22.45 33.00
C THR A 389 -46.14 21.58 33.57
#